data_AF-A0A7L2D3X3-F1
#
_entry.id   AF-A0A7L2D3X3-F1
#
_cell.length_a   1.000
_cell.length_b   1.000
_cell.length_c   1.000
_cell.angle_alpha   90.00
_cell.angle_beta   90.00
_cell.angle_gamma   90.00
#
_symmetry.space_group_name_H-M   'P 1'
#
loop_
_entity.id
_entity.type
_entity.pdbx_description
1 polymer ?
#
loop_
_entity_poly.entity_id
_entity_poly.type
_entity_poly.pdbx_seq_one_letter_code
_entity_poly.pdbx_strand_id
1 'polypeptide(L)' 'QAQGLSTPVTSATRMESNRHVLYILRDTCPPRGAVLGFLKVGYKKLFLLVRLGRDF' A
#
# COMPACT_ATOMS: atom_id res chain seq x y z
N GLN A 1 16.15 3.16 1.09
CA GLN A 1 14.70 2.88 0.95
C GLN A 1 14.31 1.83 1.98
N ALA A 2 13.17 1.99 2.67
CA ALA A 2 12.81 1.13 3.82
C ALA A 2 12.60 -0.36 3.48
N GLN A 3 12.25 -0.68 2.24
CA GLN A 3 11.98 -2.06 1.78
C GLN A 3 13.11 -2.67 0.93
N GLY A 4 14.22 -1.96 0.71
CA GLY A 4 15.32 -2.45 -0.13
C GLY A 4 14.99 -2.65 -1.62
N LEU A 5 13.88 -2.09 -2.13
CA LEU A 5 13.46 -2.23 -3.52
C LEU A 5 14.27 -1.31 -4.45
N SER A 6 14.56 -1.81 -5.66
CA SER A 6 15.26 -1.05 -6.71
C SER A 6 14.38 0.00 -7.41
N THR A 7 13.06 -0.16 -7.36
CA THR A 7 12.08 0.76 -7.98
C THR A 7 10.87 0.98 -7.08
N PRO A 8 10.23 2.16 -7.14
CA PRO A 8 9.04 2.44 -6.35
C PRO A 8 7.83 1.64 -6.83
N VAL A 9 7.15 0.97 -5.89
CA VAL A 9 5.91 0.22 -6.16
C VAL A 9 4.66 1.10 -6.12
N THR A 10 4.77 2.33 -5.59
CA THR A 10 3.71 3.33 -5.48
C THR A 10 4.19 4.64 -6.11
N SER A 11 3.44 5.19 -7.06
CA SER A 11 3.69 6.49 -7.71
C SER A 11 2.37 7.14 -8.12
N ALA A 12 2.36 8.45 -8.38
CA ALA A 12 1.17 9.17 -8.84
C ALA A 12 0.58 8.53 -10.10
N THR A 13 1.39 8.31 -11.13
CA THR A 13 0.99 7.65 -12.39
C THR A 13 0.39 6.25 -12.16
N ARG A 14 0.94 5.46 -11.22
CA ARG A 14 0.39 4.14 -10.87
C ARG A 14 -0.92 4.24 -10.10
N MET A 15 -1.12 5.30 -9.30
CA MET A 15 -2.38 5.54 -8.60
C MET A 15 -3.48 6.02 -9.55
N GLU A 16 -3.16 6.83 -10.56
CA GLU A 16 -4.11 7.28 -11.59
C GLU A 16 -4.59 6.13 -12.48
N SER A 17 -3.69 5.21 -12.82
CA SER A 17 -3.98 4.07 -13.70
C SER A 17 -4.61 2.86 -13.01
N ASN A 18 -4.69 2.83 -11.68
CA ASN A 18 -5.19 1.68 -10.92
C ASN A 18 -6.28 2.08 -9.92
N ARG A 19 -7.19 1.15 -9.62
CA ARG A 19 -8.21 1.31 -8.56
C ARG A 19 -7.62 1.03 -7.17
N HIS A 20 -6.62 1.80 -6.78
CA HIS A 20 -6.02 1.75 -5.45
C HIS A 20 -6.53 2.92 -4.59
N VAL A 21 -6.59 2.73 -3.29
CA VAL A 21 -6.85 3.78 -2.29
C VAL A 21 -5.58 4.01 -1.49
N LEU A 22 -5.23 5.28 -1.29
CA LEU A 22 -4.07 5.70 -0.52
C LEU A 22 -4.51 6.44 0.73
N TYR A 23 -4.19 5.88 1.90
CA TYR A 23 -4.35 6.54 3.19
C TYR A 23 -3.00 7.17 3.58
N ILE A 24 -3.00 8.45 3.95
CA ILE A 24 -1.79 9.19 4.32
C ILE A 24 -1.89 9.58 5.79
N LEU A 25 -0.89 9.19 6.58
CA LEU A 25 -0.73 9.66 7.95
C LEU A 25 0.10 10.94 7.95
N ARG A 26 -0.45 12.00 8.52
CA ARG A 26 0.19 13.31 8.63
C ARG A 26 0.16 13.77 10.08
N ASP A 27 1.30 14.25 10.57
CA ASP A 27 1.37 15.07 11.77
C ASP A 27 0.75 16.44 11.47
N THR A 28 -0.14 16.90 12.34
CA THR A 28 -0.87 18.17 12.18
C THR A 28 -0.29 19.31 13.02
N CYS A 29 0.83 19.09 13.71
CA CYS A 29 1.51 20.11 14.48
C CYS A 29 1.84 21.37 13.63
N PRO A 30 1.48 22.58 14.11
CA PRO A 30 1.85 23.85 13.46
C PRO A 30 3.37 24.09 13.44
N PRO A 31 3.90 24.95 12.54
CA PRO A 31 3.20 25.73 11.51
C PRO A 31 2.99 24.97 10.19
N ARG A 32 3.67 23.83 9.99
CA ARG A 32 3.60 23.01 8.78
C ARG A 32 3.68 21.54 9.16
N GLY A 33 2.53 20.88 9.25
CA GLY A 33 2.47 19.46 9.55
C GLY A 33 3.19 18.60 8.50
N ALA A 34 3.80 17.49 8.92
CA ALA A 34 4.64 16.61 8.08
C ALA A 34 3.95 15.26 7.77
N VAL A 35 4.22 14.68 6.60
CA VAL A 35 3.75 13.32 6.28
C VAL A 35 4.64 12.31 7.00
N LEU A 36 4.02 11.45 7.81
CA LEU A 36 4.71 10.42 8.58
C LEU A 36 4.77 9.08 7.83
N GLY A 37 3.76 8.79 7.01
CA GLY A 37 3.70 7.53 6.28
C GLY A 37 2.41 7.37 5.48
N PHE A 38 2.26 6.21 4.83
CA PHE A 38 1.07 5.91 4.04
C PHE A 38 0.77 4.40 4.01
N LEU A 39 -0.50 4.08 3.73
CA LEU A 39 -0.99 2.74 3.47
C LEU A 39 -1.71 2.73 2.11
N LYS A 40 -1.25 1.87 1.19
CA LYS A 40 -1.87 1.68 -0.13
C LYS A 40 -2.60 0.35 -0.17
N VAL A 41 -3.90 0.37 -0.45
CA VAL A 41 -4.75 -0.83 -0.59
C VAL A 41 -5.45 -0.86 -1.94
N GLY A 42 -5.92 -2.04 -2.36
CA GLY A 42 -6.68 -2.19 -3.58
C GLY A 42 -7.16 -3.63 -3.79
N TYR A 43 -8.35 -3.77 -4.37
CA TYR A 43 -8.88 -5.07 -4.73
C TYR A 43 -8.08 -5.66 -5.89
N LYS A 44 -7.68 -6.92 -5.76
CA LYS A 44 -6.98 -7.67 -6.81
C LYS A 44 -7.64 -9.03 -6.98
N LYS A 45 -7.92 -9.41 -8.23
CA LYS A 45 -8.22 -10.81 -8.55
C LYS A 45 -6.94 -11.62 -8.36
N LEU A 46 -6.97 -12.56 -7.43
CA LEU A 46 -5.86 -13.44 -7.10
C LEU A 46 -6.30 -14.88 -7.35
N PHE A 47 -5.40 -15.68 -7.90
CA PHE A 47 -5.50 -17.13 -7.82
C PHE A 47 -4.80 -17.54 -6.53
N LEU A 48 -5.56 -18.02 -5.56
CA LEU A 48 -5.04 -18.44 -4.27
C LEU A 48 -4.84 -19.96 -4.29
N LEU A 49 -3.67 -20.41 -3.88
CA LEU A 49 -3.44 -21.82 -3.56
C LEU A 49 -3.88 -22.05 -2.12
N VAL A 50 -4.91 -22.86 -1.92
CA VAL A 50 -5.34 -23.30 -0.59
C VAL A 50 -4.86 -24.73 -0.36
N ARG A 51 -4.22 -24.99 0.77
CA ARG A 51 -3.89 -26.35 1.21
C ARG A 51 -5.12 -26.97 1.85
N LEU A 52 -5.79 -27.89 1.15
CA LEU A 52 -6.76 -28.79 1.77
C LEU A 52 -6.00 -29.96 2.41
N GLY A 53 -5.89 -29.99 3.75
CA GLY A 53 -5.47 -31.20 4.45
C GLY A 53 -4.62 -31.02 5.73
N ARG A 54 -5.30 -30.79 6.86
CA ARG A 54 -5.23 -31.57 8.10
C ARG A 54 -6.12 -30.86 9.13
N ASP A 55 -7.33 -31.40 9.31
CA ASP A 55 -8.17 -31.34 10.51
C ASP A 55 -9.58 -31.82 10.12
N PHE A 56 -9.72 -33.15 10.03
CA PHE A 56 -10.92 -33.89 10.38
C PHE A 56 -10.49 -34.94 11.40
#